data_AF-A0A965SAG6-F1
#
_entry.id   AF-A0A965SAG6-F1
#
_cell.length_a   1.000
_cell.length_b   1.000
_cell.length_c   1.000
_cell.angle_alpha   90.00
_cell.angle_beta   90.00
_cell.angle_gamma   90.00
#
_symmetry.space_group_name_H-M   'P 1'
#
loop_
_entity.id
_entity.type
_entity.pdbx_description
1 polymer ?
#
loop_
_entity_poly.entity_id
_entity_poly.type
_entity_poly.pdbx_seq_one_letter_code
_entity_poly.pdbx_strand_id
1 'polypeptide(L)' 'MAKTILVVDDSPSIREVVGGFLESAGYDVITADSGVSA' A
#
# COMPACT_ATOMS: atom_id res chain seq x y z
N MET A 1 18.05 0.22 3.25
CA MET A 1 16.79 -0.17 3.91
C MET A 1 15.70 0.65 3.25
N ALA A 2 14.80 0.02 2.49
CA ALA A 2 13.62 0.72 1.97
C ALA A 2 12.70 1.06 3.16
N LYS A 3 12.02 2.20 3.10
CA LYS A 3 11.02 2.55 4.12
C LYS A 3 9.74 1.79 3.81
N THR A 4 9.16 1.18 4.84
CA THR A 4 7.88 0.47 4.71
C THR A 4 6.71 1.45 4.84
N ILE A 5 5.73 1.34 3.94
CA ILE A 5 4.51 2.14 3.91
C ILE A 5 3.29 1.21 3.95
N LEU A 6 2.33 1.50 4.84
CA LEU A 6 1.03 0.85 4.87
C LEU A 6 0.01 1.73 4.14
N VAL A 7 -0.65 1.16 3.13
CA VAL A 7 -1.74 1.78 2.38
C VAL A 7 -3.05 1.13 2.81
N VAL A 8 -3.93 1.90 3.47
CA VAL A 8 -5.26 1.44 3.90
C VAL A 8 -6.32 2.18 3.10
N ASP A 9 -7.10 1.44 2.33
CA ASP A 9 -8.22 1.97 1.53
C ASP A 9 -9.22 0.84 1.29
N ASP A 10 -10.53 1.11 1.33
CA ASP A 10 -11.57 0.08 1.14
C ASP A 10 -11.67 -0.38 -0.33
N SER A 11 -11.21 0.46 -1.26
CA SER A 11 -11.31 0.23 -2.70
C SER A 11 -10.09 -0.51 -3.23
N PRO A 12 -10.24 -1.74 -3.78
CA PRO A 12 -9.11 -2.53 -4.27
C PRO A 12 -8.34 -1.86 -5.41
N SER A 13 -9.04 -1.15 -6.31
CA SER A 13 -8.43 -0.41 -7.42
C SER A 13 -7.53 0.72 -6.94
N ILE A 14 -7.90 1.41 -5.86
CA ILE A 14 -7.08 2.48 -5.28
C ILE A 14 -5.84 1.89 -4.61
N ARG A 15 -5.99 0.79 -3.85
CA ARG A 15 -4.84 0.10 -3.23
C ARG A 15 -3.82 -0.37 -4.27
N GLU A 16 -4.27 -0.93 -5.39
CA GLU A 16 -3.38 -1.37 -6.47
C GLU A 16 -2.63 -0.20 -7.12
N VAL A 17 -3.33 0.88 -7.48
CA VAL A 17 -2.71 2.05 -8.13
C VAL A 17 -1.70 2.74 -7.21
N VAL A 18 -2.09 2.99 -5.95
CA VAL A 18 -1.23 3.66 -4.97
C VAL A 18 -0.06 2.77 -4.56
N GLY A 19 -0.32 1.48 -4.32
CA GLY A 19 0.71 0.52 -3.95
C GLY A 19 1.77 0.37 -5.05
N GLY A 20 1.34 0.15 -6.30
CA GLY A 20 2.26 0.03 -7.43
C GLY A 20 3.10 1.29 -7.67
N PHE A 21 2.52 2.48 -7.46
CA PHE A 21 3.27 3.74 -7.55
C PHE A 21 4.38 3.83 -6.49
N LEU A 22 4.08 3.45 -5.24
CA LEU A 22 5.03 3.49 -4.13
C LEU A 22 6.11 2.40 -4.25
N GLU A 23 5.75 1.20 -4.70
CA GLU A 23 6.72 0.15 -5.02
C GLU A 23 7.67 0.58 -6.13
N SER A 24 7.15 1.20 -7.20
CA SER A 24 7.98 1.75 -8.29
C SER A 24 8.89 2.88 -7.82
N ALA A 25 8.55 3.58 -6.74
CA ALA A 25 9.39 4.60 -6.12
C ALA A 25 10.45 4.01 -5.16
N GLY A 26 10.48 2.68 -4.97
CA GLY A 26 11.47 1.97 -4.17
C GLY A 26 11.11 1.81 -2.69
N TYR A 27 9.82 1.90 -2.35
CA TYR A 27 9.31 1.60 -1.01
C TYR A 27 8.85 0.15 -0.89
N ASP A 28 8.92 -0.39 0.32
CA ASP A 28 8.23 -1.65 0.65
C ASP A 28 6.78 -1.30 1.01
N VAL A 29 5.81 -1.89 0.32
CA VAL A 29 4.40 -1.53 0.52
C VAL A 29 3.61 -2.70 1.12
N ILE A 30 2.82 -2.38 2.14
CA ILE A 30 1.81 -3.27 2.71
C ILE A 30 0.46 -2.64 2.40
N THR A 31 -0.50 -3.44 1.93
CA THR A 31 -1.86 -2.96 1.67
C THR A 31 -2.86 -3.64 2.59
N ALA A 32 -3.86 -2.89 3.04
CA ALA A 32 -4.97 -3.41 3.84
C ALA A 32 -6.29 -2.77 3.39
N ASP A 33 -7.37 -3.53 3.41
CA ASP A 33 -8.72 -3.04 3.13
C ASP A 33 -9.37 -2.35 4.33
N SER A 34 -8.81 -2.52 5.53
CA SER A 34 -9.27 -1.90 6.76
C SER A 34 -8.18 -1.87 7.83
N GLY A 35 -8.36 -1.11 8.91
CA GLY A 35 -7.41 -1.09 10.01
C GLY A 35 -7.34 -2.38 10.84
N VAL A 36 -8.31 -3.28 10.72
CA VAL A 36 -8.28 -4.60 11.38
C VAL A 36 -7.56 -5.67 10.56
N SER A 37 -7.37 -5.42 9.25
CA SER A 37 -6.63 -6.28 8.33
C SER A 37 -5.21 -5.77 8.02
N ALA A 38 -4.74 -4.79 8.79
CA ALA A 38 -3.42 -4.17 8.69
C ALA A 38 -2.35 -4.85 9.54
#